data_AF-A0A5C6EMA5-F1
#
_entry.id   AF-A0A5C6EMA5-F1
#
_cell.length_a   1.000
_cell.length_b   1.000
_cell.length_c   1.000
_cell.angle_alpha   90.00
_cell.angle_beta   90.00
_cell.angle_gamma   90.00
#
_symmetry.space_group_name_H-M   'P 1'
#
loop_
_entity.id
_entity.type
_entity.pdbx_description
1 polymer ?
#
loop_
_entity_poly.entity_id
_entity_poly.type
_entity_poly.pdbx_seq_one_letter_code
_entity_poly.pdbx_strand_id
1 'polypeptide(L)'
;MNAGMKKITVANYKQDKFYEKAVGAMAAVLQRQESVSPIDVMLQMERLTPKQIEDWRFARIAFLESVTIGGLGTVNRILRLIGFHAHDLNLIPSHTVYRKWGKGKNRIVLRFSKFGDPNLEAAWSRHYTCPKRRRELKQLKVSTDETSSKDSL
;
A
#
# COMPACT_ATOMS: atom_id res chain seq x y z
N MET A 1 29.16 2.65 14.27
CA MET A 1 28.36 2.02 15.35
C MET A 1 26.93 1.83 14.84
N ASN A 2 26.54 0.61 14.45
CA ASN A 2 25.15 0.32 14.08
C ASN A 2 24.33 0.20 15.37
N ALA A 3 23.60 1.25 15.73
CA ALA A 3 22.53 1.13 16.72
C ALA A 3 21.54 0.08 16.19
N GLY A 4 21.55 -1.12 16.77
CA GLY A 4 20.63 -2.19 16.40
C GLY A 4 19.20 -1.65 16.45
N MET A 5 18.51 -1.65 15.29
CA MET A 5 17.16 -1.10 15.20
C MET A 5 16.24 -1.85 16.18
N LYS A 6 15.78 -1.17 17.24
CA LYS A 6 14.89 -1.76 18.26
C LYS A 6 13.69 -2.46 17.60
N LYS A 7 13.30 -3.62 18.12
CA LYS A 7 12.11 -4.35 17.65
C LYS A 7 10.88 -3.46 17.78
N ILE A 8 10.11 -3.33 16.69
CA ILE A 8 8.83 -2.61 16.70
C ILE A 8 7.78 -3.45 17.42
N THR A 9 7.07 -2.83 18.35
CA THR A 9 5.93 -3.37 19.09
C THR A 9 4.79 -2.35 19.11
N VAL A 10 3.60 -2.78 19.54
CA VAL A 10 2.43 -1.90 19.71
C VAL A 10 2.75 -0.72 20.65
N ALA A 11 3.64 -0.91 21.63
CA ALA A 11 3.99 0.14 22.60
C ALA A 11 4.96 1.20 22.06
N ASN A 12 5.74 0.90 21.01
CA ASN A 12 6.85 1.77 20.59
C ASN A 12 6.86 2.15 19.10
N TYR A 13 5.93 1.64 18.29
CA TYR A 13 6.00 1.81 16.84
C TYR A 13 5.95 3.27 16.36
N LYS A 14 5.33 4.17 17.14
CA LYS A 14 5.30 5.61 16.84
C LYS A 14 6.67 6.31 16.97
N GLN A 15 7.61 5.69 17.69
CA GLN A 15 8.98 6.21 17.87
C GLN A 15 9.91 5.81 16.73
N ASP A 16 9.41 5.07 15.75
CA ASP A 16 10.23 4.59 14.64
C ASP A 16 10.68 5.73 13.73
N LYS A 17 11.93 5.70 13.28
CA LYS A 17 12.45 6.70 12.33
C LYS A 17 11.68 6.76 11.00
N PHE A 18 10.96 5.69 10.63
CA PHE A 18 10.12 5.67 9.43
C PHE A 18 8.66 6.00 9.70
N TYR A 19 8.24 6.16 10.96
CA TYR A 19 6.83 6.32 11.34
C TYR A 19 6.20 7.52 10.66
N GLU A 20 6.73 8.73 10.91
CA GLU A 20 6.17 9.98 10.38
C GLU A 20 6.02 9.95 8.84
N LYS A 21 7.05 9.45 8.14
CA LYS A 21 7.00 9.35 6.67
C LYS A 21 5.97 8.32 6.19
N ALA A 22 5.85 7.18 6.87
CA ALA A 22 4.88 6.14 6.50
C ALA A 22 3.44 6.59 6.74
N VAL A 23 3.14 7.22 7.89
CA VAL A 23 1.78 7.70 8.20
C VAL A 23 1.39 8.90 7.37
N GLY A 24 2.32 9.83 7.11
CA GLY A 24 2.11 10.94 6.18
C GLY A 24 1.79 10.44 4.77
N ALA A 25 2.51 9.42 4.29
CA ALA A 25 2.22 8.76 3.02
C ALA A 25 0.84 8.09 3.00
N MET A 26 0.48 7.36 4.05
CA MET A 26 -0.87 6.76 4.16
C MET A 26 -1.96 7.83 4.12
N ALA A 27 -1.80 8.92 4.86
CA ALA A 27 -2.76 10.03 4.89
C ALA A 27 -2.89 10.67 3.50
N ALA A 28 -1.78 10.94 2.82
CA ALA A 28 -1.78 11.50 1.47
C ALA A 28 -2.46 10.58 0.45
N VAL A 29 -2.34 9.25 0.57
CA VAL A 29 -3.07 8.30 -0.28
C VAL A 29 -4.56 8.33 0.04
N LEU A 30 -4.94 8.24 1.32
CA LEU A 30 -6.35 8.23 1.75
C LEU A 30 -7.09 9.55 1.49
N GLN A 31 -6.38 10.66 1.33
CA GLN A 31 -6.98 11.91 0.84
C GLN A 31 -7.50 11.78 -0.60
N ARG A 32 -6.82 10.99 -1.45
CA ARG A 32 -7.14 10.85 -2.88
C ARG A 32 -8.05 9.66 -3.20
N GLN A 33 -8.04 8.63 -2.36
CA GLN A 33 -8.80 7.40 -2.59
C GLN A 33 -9.26 6.76 -1.26
N GLU A 34 -10.20 5.81 -1.32
CA GLU A 34 -10.79 5.20 -0.12
C GLU A 34 -9.95 4.11 0.56
N SER A 35 -8.90 3.61 -0.10
CA SER A 35 -8.08 2.49 0.39
C SER A 35 -6.60 2.77 0.19
N VAL A 36 -5.75 2.20 1.04
CA VAL A 36 -4.29 2.29 0.93
C VAL A 36 -3.66 0.90 0.98
N SER A 37 -2.73 0.64 0.08
CA SER A 37 -1.89 -0.56 0.09
C SER A 37 -0.43 -0.22 0.40
N PRO A 38 0.38 -1.20 0.82
CA PRO A 38 1.83 -1.02 0.95
C PRO A 38 2.51 -0.52 -0.32
N ILE A 39 2.05 -0.92 -1.51
CA ILE A 39 2.61 -0.40 -2.77
C ILE A 39 2.39 1.11 -2.85
N ASP A 40 1.19 1.59 -2.51
CA ASP A 40 0.87 3.03 -2.53
C ASP A 40 1.73 3.80 -1.55
N VAL A 41 1.94 3.26 -0.34
CA VAL A 41 2.81 3.88 0.68
C VAL A 41 4.26 3.93 0.21
N MET A 42 4.79 2.82 -0.34
CA MET A 42 6.15 2.77 -0.85
C MET A 42 6.36 3.71 -2.04
N LEU A 43 5.36 3.85 -2.92
CA LEU A 43 5.37 4.81 -4.02
C LEU A 43 5.38 6.24 -3.50
N GLN A 44 4.50 6.57 -2.54
CA GLN A 44 4.40 7.90 -1.95
C GLN A 44 5.64 8.28 -1.12
N MET A 45 6.35 7.29 -0.58
CA MET A 45 7.65 7.46 0.09
C MET A 45 8.84 7.44 -0.87
N GLU A 46 8.60 7.37 -2.19
CA GLU A 46 9.63 7.32 -3.24
C GLU A 46 10.60 6.12 -3.10
N ARG A 47 10.13 5.02 -2.49
CA ARG A 47 10.88 3.76 -2.36
C ARG A 47 10.64 2.80 -3.51
N LEU A 48 9.56 3.05 -4.25
CA LEU A 48 9.22 2.42 -5.52
C LEU A 48 8.92 3.52 -6.53
N THR A 49 9.17 3.24 -7.80
CA THR A 49 8.75 4.09 -8.91
C THR A 49 7.55 3.49 -9.65
N PRO A 50 6.75 4.30 -10.36
CA PRO A 50 5.67 3.78 -11.21
C PRO A 50 6.17 2.73 -12.21
N LYS A 51 7.34 2.97 -12.82
CA LYS A 51 7.96 2.04 -13.77
C LYS A 51 8.31 0.69 -13.12
N GLN A 52 8.84 0.69 -11.90
CA GLN A 52 9.14 -0.57 -11.19
C GLN A 52 7.87 -1.36 -10.87
N ILE A 53 6.79 -0.68 -10.48
CA ILE A 53 5.49 -1.32 -10.26
C ILE A 53 4.98 -1.90 -11.58
N GLU A 54 5.04 -1.15 -12.67
CA GLU A 54 4.65 -1.61 -14.00
C GLU A 54 5.46 -2.83 -14.47
N ASP A 55 6.79 -2.76 -14.39
CA ASP A 55 7.66 -3.86 -14.77
C ASP A 55 7.38 -5.12 -13.92
N TRP A 56 7.11 -4.97 -12.62
CA TRP A 56 6.65 -6.06 -11.78
C TRP A 56 5.26 -6.57 -12.17
N ARG A 57 4.32 -5.68 -12.50
CA ARG A 57 2.98 -6.05 -13.00
C ARG A 57 3.04 -6.84 -14.30
N PHE A 58 4.01 -6.58 -15.16
CA PHE A 58 4.27 -7.38 -16.37
C PHE A 58 5.19 -8.60 -16.13
N ALA A 59 5.55 -8.88 -14.87
CA ALA A 59 6.46 -9.95 -14.48
C ALA A 59 7.87 -9.86 -15.09
N ARG A 60 8.31 -8.64 -15.45
CA ARG A 60 9.72 -8.35 -15.81
C ARG A 60 10.61 -8.30 -14.56
N ILE A 61 10.02 -7.93 -13.42
CA ILE A 61 10.63 -8.06 -12.09
C ILE A 61 9.95 -9.23 -11.38
N ALA A 62 10.74 -10.19 -10.91
CA ALA A 62 10.20 -11.39 -10.27
C ALA A 62 9.60 -11.11 -8.88
N PHE A 63 10.22 -10.19 -8.12
CA PHE A 63 9.86 -9.88 -6.73
C PHE A 63 9.93 -8.37 -6.50
N LEU A 64 8.85 -7.74 -6.06
CA LEU A 64 8.82 -6.28 -5.89
C LEU A 64 9.79 -5.79 -4.80
N GLU A 65 9.99 -6.61 -3.77
CA GLU A 65 10.94 -6.35 -2.68
C GLU A 65 12.36 -6.10 -3.20
N SER A 66 12.81 -6.81 -4.24
CA SER A 66 14.20 -6.72 -4.72
C SER A 66 14.56 -5.38 -5.34
N VAL A 67 13.55 -4.60 -5.77
CA VAL A 67 13.73 -3.26 -6.34
C VAL A 67 13.29 -2.15 -5.39
N THR A 68 12.76 -2.51 -4.21
CA THR A 68 12.33 -1.53 -3.21
C THR A 68 13.52 -0.97 -2.45
N ILE A 69 13.63 0.36 -2.40
CA ILE A 69 14.76 1.05 -1.74
C ILE A 69 14.76 0.78 -0.22
N GLY A 70 15.94 0.49 0.32
CA GLY A 70 16.20 0.26 1.76
C GLY A 70 16.32 -1.21 2.16
N GLY A 71 16.07 -2.14 1.24
CA GLY A 71 16.20 -3.58 1.46
C GLY A 71 15.15 -4.19 2.40
N LEU A 72 15.20 -5.51 2.55
CA LEU A 72 14.20 -6.32 3.27
C LEU A 72 13.93 -5.83 4.69
N GLY A 73 14.99 -5.48 5.43
CA GLY A 73 14.88 -5.02 6.82
C GLY A 73 14.05 -3.74 6.93
N THR A 74 14.25 -2.77 6.04
CA THR A 74 13.47 -1.53 6.02
C THR A 74 12.06 -1.75 5.51
N VAL A 75 11.88 -2.56 4.47
CA VAL A 75 10.55 -2.92 3.94
C VAL A 75 9.68 -3.56 5.03
N ASN A 76 10.17 -4.61 5.68
CA ASN A 76 9.45 -5.29 6.76
C ASN A 76 9.11 -4.35 7.92
N ARG A 77 10.02 -3.41 8.20
CA ARG A 77 9.83 -2.40 9.24
C ARG A 77 8.66 -1.48 8.90
N ILE A 78 8.62 -0.94 7.67
CA ILE A 78 7.54 -0.06 7.19
C ILE A 78 6.21 -0.82 7.12
N LEU A 79 6.19 -2.06 6.62
CA LEU A 79 4.96 -2.88 6.57
C LEU A 79 4.32 -3.05 7.95
N ARG A 80 5.12 -3.24 9.00
CA ARG A 80 4.63 -3.30 10.38
C ARG A 80 4.06 -1.98 10.86
N LEU A 81 4.71 -0.86 10.54
CA LEU A 81 4.22 0.48 10.89
C LEU A 81 2.86 0.77 10.24
N ILE A 82 2.71 0.42 8.95
CA ILE A 82 1.43 0.52 8.23
C ILE A 82 0.37 -0.29 8.96
N GLY A 83 0.67 -1.55 9.32
CA GLY A 83 -0.28 -2.41 10.03
C GLY A 83 -0.73 -1.87 11.39
N PHE A 84 0.22 -1.43 12.23
CA PHE A 84 -0.11 -0.84 13.53
C PHE A 84 -0.90 0.46 13.40
N HIS A 85 -0.51 1.33 12.48
CA HIS A 85 -1.22 2.59 12.28
C HIS A 85 -2.61 2.39 11.67
N ALA A 86 -2.77 1.46 10.73
CA ALA A 86 -4.08 1.12 10.17
C ALA A 86 -5.04 0.56 11.22
N HIS A 87 -4.52 -0.22 12.18
CA HIS A 87 -5.28 -0.70 13.32
C HIS A 87 -5.75 0.46 14.21
N ASP A 88 -4.86 1.39 14.58
CA ASP A 88 -5.21 2.61 15.35
C ASP A 88 -6.32 3.44 14.69
N LEU A 89 -6.32 3.49 13.36
CA LEU A 89 -7.33 4.20 12.57
C LEU A 89 -8.62 3.39 12.31
N ASN A 90 -8.71 2.16 12.84
CA ASN A 90 -9.82 1.24 12.59
C ASN A 90 -10.10 1.02 11.09
N LEU A 91 -9.04 0.96 10.27
CA LEU A 91 -9.17 0.66 8.83
C LEU A 91 -9.52 -0.81 8.64
N ILE A 92 -10.34 -1.10 7.62
CA ILE A 92 -10.77 -2.46 7.33
C ILE A 92 -9.71 -3.15 6.45
N PRO A 93 -9.04 -4.21 6.92
CA PRO A 93 -8.06 -4.94 6.13
C PRO A 93 -8.76 -5.86 5.11
N SER A 94 -8.17 -5.99 3.93
CA SER A 94 -8.56 -6.97 2.91
C SER A 94 -7.31 -7.44 2.17
N HIS A 95 -7.32 -8.67 1.64
CA HIS A 95 -6.20 -9.18 0.86
C HIS A 95 -6.49 -9.09 -0.63
N THR A 96 -5.51 -8.61 -1.38
CA THR A 96 -5.57 -8.51 -2.84
C THR A 96 -4.57 -9.47 -3.46
N VAL A 97 -5.04 -10.35 -4.34
CA VAL A 97 -4.16 -11.22 -5.13
C VAL A 97 -3.67 -10.47 -6.36
N TYR A 98 -2.35 -10.29 -6.46
CA TYR A 98 -1.72 -9.61 -7.57
C TYR A 98 -1.44 -10.61 -8.69
N ARG A 99 -2.05 -10.39 -9.85
CA ARG A 99 -1.81 -11.18 -11.06
C ARG A 99 -1.08 -10.34 -12.09
N LYS A 100 -0.27 -11.01 -12.92
CA LYS A 100 0.42 -10.40 -14.05
C LYS A 100 -0.58 -9.72 -14.99
N TRP A 101 -0.23 -8.55 -15.50
CA TRP A 101 -0.93 -7.83 -16.56
C TRP A 101 -0.64 -8.38 -17.96
N GLY A 102 -1.58 -8.20 -18.88
CA GLY A 102 -1.45 -8.57 -20.29
C GLY A 102 -2.29 -9.79 -20.71
N LYS A 103 -2.32 -10.06 -22.01
CA LYS A 103 -3.04 -11.19 -22.59
C LYS A 103 -2.18 -12.46 -22.52
N GLY A 104 -2.74 -13.55 -22.02
CA GLY A 104 -2.08 -14.84 -21.96
C GLY A 104 -2.90 -15.85 -21.16
N LYS A 105 -2.84 -17.13 -21.55
CA LYS A 105 -3.54 -18.23 -20.85
C LYS A 105 -3.00 -18.45 -19.43
N ASN A 106 -1.77 -18.01 -19.15
CA ASN A 106 -1.10 -18.21 -17.87
C ASN A 106 -1.45 -17.10 -16.88
N ARG A 107 -2.28 -17.43 -15.88
CA ARG A 107 -2.61 -16.56 -14.75
C ARG A 107 -1.47 -16.58 -13.72
N ILE A 108 -0.35 -15.95 -14.05
CA ILE A 108 0.82 -15.86 -13.16
C ILE A 108 0.45 -14.99 -11.95
N VAL A 109 0.52 -15.57 -10.75
CA VAL A 109 0.43 -14.82 -9.48
C VAL A 109 1.78 -14.19 -9.22
N LEU A 110 1.78 -12.87 -9.02
CA LEU A 110 2.98 -12.10 -8.73
C LEU A 110 3.37 -12.31 -7.27
N ARG A 111 4.67 -12.29 -7.01
CA ARG A 111 5.23 -12.41 -5.66
C ARG A 111 5.86 -11.10 -5.25
N PHE A 112 5.79 -10.80 -3.97
CA PHE A 112 6.42 -9.63 -3.40
C PHE A 112 7.85 -9.92 -2.98
N SER A 113 8.09 -11.10 -2.38
CA SER A 113 9.37 -11.47 -1.78
C SER A 113 10.05 -12.63 -2.51
N LYS A 114 11.38 -12.65 -2.47
CA LYS A 114 12.20 -13.69 -3.12
C LYS A 114 11.87 -15.10 -2.63
N PHE A 115 11.71 -15.26 -1.32
CA PHE A 115 11.45 -16.55 -0.68
C PHE A 115 9.96 -16.87 -0.51
N GLY A 116 9.07 -15.89 -0.70
CA GLY A 116 7.62 -16.11 -0.57
C GLY A 116 7.21 -16.38 0.86
N ASP A 117 7.84 -15.69 1.82
CA ASP A 117 7.45 -15.79 3.22
C ASP A 117 5.95 -15.43 3.34
N PRO A 118 5.08 -16.35 3.81
CA PRO A 118 3.64 -16.11 3.79
C PRO A 118 3.21 -14.87 4.56
N ASN A 119 3.89 -14.54 5.65
CA ASN A 119 3.58 -13.34 6.44
C ASN A 119 3.95 -12.06 5.69
N LEU A 120 5.09 -12.07 5.00
CA LEU A 120 5.53 -10.97 4.17
C LEU A 120 4.64 -10.76 2.94
N GLU A 121 4.29 -11.84 2.24
CA GLU A 121 3.34 -11.80 1.11
C GLU A 121 1.97 -11.29 1.57
N ALA A 122 1.49 -11.74 2.73
CA ALA A 122 0.26 -11.26 3.35
C ALA A 122 0.35 -9.77 3.71
N ALA A 123 1.47 -9.32 4.28
CA ALA A 123 1.66 -7.93 4.67
C ALA A 123 1.67 -7.01 3.44
N TRP A 124 2.36 -7.38 2.36
CA TRP A 124 2.38 -6.63 1.10
C TRP A 124 1.03 -6.58 0.38
N SER A 125 0.30 -7.70 0.38
CA SER A 125 -0.99 -7.83 -0.32
C SER A 125 -2.17 -7.22 0.42
N ARG A 126 -1.97 -6.72 1.65
CA ARG A 126 -3.05 -6.19 2.48
C ARG A 126 -3.39 -4.76 2.12
N HIS A 127 -4.65 -4.53 1.79
CA HIS A 127 -5.25 -3.23 1.54
C HIS A 127 -6.04 -2.82 2.77
N TYR A 128 -5.98 -1.53 3.12
CA TYR A 128 -6.71 -0.97 4.24
C TYR A 128 -7.69 0.07 3.74
N THR A 129 -8.99 -0.25 3.81
CA THR A 129 -10.07 0.66 3.41
C THR A 129 -10.47 1.55 4.57
N CYS A 130 -10.61 2.85 4.32
CA CYS A 130 -11.19 3.82 5.24
C CYS A 130 -12.70 3.94 4.98
N PRO A 131 -13.58 3.44 5.88
CA PRO A 131 -15.03 3.48 5.68
C PRO A 131 -15.58 4.90 5.58
N LYS A 132 -15.02 5.82 6.37
CA LYS A 132 -15.37 7.25 6.32
C LYS A 132 -15.09 7.82 4.93
N ARG A 133 -13.88 7.60 4.41
CA ARG A 133 -13.50 8.11 3.08
C ARG A 133 -14.31 7.51 1.94
N ARG A 134 -14.59 6.20 2.01
CA ARG A 134 -15.50 5.52 1.07
C ARG A 134 -16.86 6.21 0.99
N ARG A 135 -17.44 6.61 2.13
CA ARG A 135 -18.73 7.31 2.16
C ARG A 135 -18.65 8.71 1.56
N GLU A 136 -17.64 9.49 1.92
CA GLU A 136 -17.40 10.84 1.38
C GLU A 136 -17.25 10.82 -0.15
N LEU A 137 -16.42 9.92 -0.68
CA LEU A 137 -16.19 9.80 -2.12
C LEU A 137 -17.45 9.34 -2.88
N LYS A 138 -18.33 8.56 -2.25
CA LYS A 138 -19.64 8.20 -2.84
C LYS A 138 -20.57 9.42 -2.92
N GLN A 139 -20.62 10.23 -1.87
CA GLN A 139 -21.47 11.44 -1.84
C GLN A 139 -21.02 12.47 -2.89
N LEU A 140 -19.70 12.67 -3.03
CA LEU A 140 -19.15 13.58 -4.05
C LEU A 140 -19.53 13.17 -5.48
N LYS A 141 -19.49 11.86 -5.79
CA LYS A 141 -19.89 11.34 -7.10
C LYS A 141 -21.36 11.58 -7.41
N VAL A 142 -22.24 11.33 -6.45
CA VAL A 142 -23.69 11.56 -6.61
C VAL A 142 -23.98 13.04 -6.90
N SER A 143 -23.31 13.97 -6.20
CA SER A 143 -23.51 15.41 -6.45
C SER A 143 -22.99 15.89 -7.80
N THR A 144 -21.90 15.30 -8.33
CA THR A 144 -21.37 15.65 -9.66
C THR A 144 -22.25 15.11 -10.79
N ASP A 145 -22.87 13.94 -10.59
CA ASP A 145 -23.75 13.34 -11.59
C ASP A 145 -25.10 14.07 -11.69
N GLU A 146 -25.64 14.61 -10.58
CA GLU A 146 -26.86 15.43 -10.60
C GLU A 146 -26.67 16.84 -11.18
N THR A 147 -25.45 17.39 -11.09
CA THR A 147 -25.16 18.72 -11.66
C THR A 147 -25.04 18.66 -13.19
N SER A 148 -24.56 17.54 -13.75
CA SER A 148 -24.42 17.37 -15.21
C SER A 148 -25.75 17.21 -15.97
N SER A 149 -26.88 16.96 -15.30
CA SER A 149 -28.19 16.80 -15.95
C SER A 149 -29.05 18.09 -15.99
N LYS A 150 -28.63 19.19 -15.34
CA LYS A 150 -29.39 20.44 -15.30
C LYS A 150 -28.96 21.50 -16.33
N ASP A 151 -27.83 21.30 -17.01
CA ASP A 151 -27.31 22.26 -18.01
C ASP A 151 -27.71 21.90 -19.46
N SER A 152 -28.77 21.13 -19.67
CA SER A 152 -29.26 20.71 -21.01
C SER A 152 -30.73 21.02 -21.27
N LEU A 153 -31.27 22.08 -20.67
CA LEU A 153 -32.60 22.63 -20.95
C LEU A 153 -32.55 24.14 -21.16
#